data_AF-A0AAW0A8J6-F1
#
_entry.id   AF-A0AAW0A8J6-F1
#
_cell.length_a   1.000
_cell.length_b   1.000
_cell.length_c   1.000
_cell.angle_alpha   90.00
_cell.angle_beta   90.00
_cell.angle_gamma   90.00
#
_symmetry.space_group_name_H-M   'P 1'
#
loop_
_entity.id
_entity.type
_entity.pdbx_description
1 polymer ?
#
loop_
_entity_poly.entity_id
_entity_poly.type
_entity_poly.pdbx_seq_one_letter_code
_entity_poly.pdbx_strand_id
1 'polypeptide(L)'
;MIRMPLPREAQLHPEKWEADWEVLLSTMYRPSTLPKALSCLFSSDLQAANRCVDARLNDHRCLLKQTCELEQLLSFEALKNLAHDDFEMKWKRASVDERAKHVLQALATVCSVAKNLHDPRAYCPELRLTRLSADADAFLELLKTALLDDPSLIPTQPKYVSHPEWDAWAATQGPLINSEAEKVVFAGMKLLRTKLICHILYFAMQTFLGKDPVALIADLERKQKIPPNYWRVSPRLIESVGYDAAKADAKAHKADFFSRRGQGRAFCSYIGCSKPAHDASVKFPRCSRCFEKMNRQVLYCSRECQAADWSAGHKTVCGKPLNFDIASQPVEHPVLGPSATSPSRIGPTQNGFKRSLALSAQIAQLNLDPEVDYYLYNLTGEEEGWQILDPTIRELFRRTRDTAMTTGNSHLVAIMAHYMCHTHYNDWYDEEEVSPTCIEKQLSREFGIENLDELIKNCQRLQAMDAPRYRPYAFVQELLSRTFFADKSLHRPLLQV
;
A
#
# COMPACT_ATOMS: atom_id res chain seq x y z
N MET A 1 3.56 -26.96 22.76
CA MET A 1 2.62 -26.44 21.75
C MET A 1 2.54 -24.94 21.94
N ILE A 2 2.54 -24.18 20.85
CA ILE A 2 2.50 -22.70 20.90
C ILE A 2 1.03 -22.31 21.08
N ARG A 3 0.68 -21.77 22.25
CA ARG A 3 -0.66 -21.21 22.48
C ARG A 3 -0.61 -19.75 22.04
N MET A 4 -1.31 -19.44 20.95
CA MET A 4 -1.46 -18.06 20.50
C MET A 4 -2.49 -17.34 21.39
N PRO A 5 -2.30 -16.05 21.68
CA PRO A 5 -3.34 -15.22 22.30
C PRO A 5 -4.65 -15.28 21.50
N LEU A 6 -5.79 -15.02 22.14
CA LEU A 6 -7.08 -15.06 21.44
C LEU A 6 -7.34 -13.72 20.71
N PRO A 7 -7.80 -13.72 19.45
CA PRO A 7 -8.02 -12.49 18.69
C PRO A 7 -8.97 -11.48 19.37
N ARG A 8 -10.01 -11.98 20.06
CA ARG A 8 -10.98 -11.12 20.77
C ARG A 8 -10.35 -10.31 21.90
N GLU A 9 -9.30 -10.82 22.53
CA GLU A 9 -8.64 -10.16 23.66
C GLU A 9 -7.86 -8.94 23.16
N ALA A 10 -7.52 -8.89 21.88
CA ALA A 10 -6.93 -7.73 21.24
C ALA A 10 -7.85 -6.50 21.34
N GLN A 11 -9.18 -6.67 21.27
CA GLN A 11 -10.14 -5.58 21.44
C GLN A 11 -10.48 -5.29 22.90
N LEU A 12 -10.61 -6.35 23.72
CA LEU A 12 -11.09 -6.23 25.10
C LEU A 12 -9.99 -5.78 26.07
N HIS A 13 -8.77 -6.30 25.87
CA HIS A 13 -7.63 -6.15 26.77
C HIS A 13 -6.32 -6.03 25.95
N PRO A 14 -6.19 -5.00 25.09
CA PRO A 14 -5.10 -4.90 24.11
C PRO A 14 -3.71 -4.99 24.74
N GLU A 15 -3.47 -4.35 25.89
CA GLU A 15 -2.17 -4.34 26.56
C GLU A 15 -1.76 -5.73 27.05
N LYS A 16 -2.72 -6.47 27.63
CA LYS A 16 -2.47 -7.83 28.10
C LYS A 16 -2.26 -8.79 26.93
N TRP A 17 -3.11 -8.67 25.90
CA TRP A 17 -2.99 -9.47 24.68
C TRP A 17 -1.64 -9.24 23.99
N GLU A 18 -1.17 -8.00 23.97
CA GLU A 18 0.14 -7.65 23.45
C GLU A 18 1.28 -8.21 24.30
N ALA A 19 1.19 -8.11 25.63
CA ALA A 19 2.20 -8.68 26.52
C ALA A 19 2.34 -10.20 26.31
N ASP A 20 1.22 -10.90 26.12
CA ASP A 20 1.23 -12.34 25.81
C ASP A 20 1.92 -12.62 24.45
N TRP A 21 1.70 -11.77 23.44
CA TRP A 21 2.39 -11.86 22.15
C TRP A 21 3.90 -11.60 22.26
N GLU A 22 4.32 -10.60 23.04
CA GLU A 22 5.74 -10.29 23.24
C GLU A 22 6.49 -11.46 23.91
N VAL A 23 5.88 -12.10 24.90
CA VAL A 23 6.42 -13.33 25.53
C VAL A 23 6.50 -14.47 24.51
N LEU A 24 5.45 -14.64 23.70
CA LEU A 24 5.39 -15.68 22.69
C LEU A 24 6.47 -15.50 21.62
N LEU A 25 6.58 -14.32 21.04
CA LEU A 25 7.56 -13.99 20.00
C LEU A 25 8.99 -14.09 20.54
N SER A 26 9.25 -13.59 21.75
CA SER A 26 10.55 -13.71 22.42
C SER A 26 10.95 -15.16 22.69
N THR A 27 9.96 -16.05 22.88
CA THR A 27 10.20 -17.48 23.05
C THR A 27 10.38 -18.18 21.70
N MET A 28 9.58 -17.84 20.69
CA MET A 28 9.62 -18.46 19.37
C MET A 28 10.91 -18.13 18.63
N TYR A 29 11.34 -16.86 18.64
CA TYR A 29 12.48 -16.36 17.86
C TYR A 29 13.85 -16.58 18.52
N ARG A 30 13.94 -17.47 19.51
CA ARG A 30 15.26 -17.96 19.94
C ARG A 30 15.83 -18.88 18.86
N PRO A 31 17.15 -18.81 18.56
CA PRO A 31 17.76 -19.63 17.50
C PRO A 31 17.45 -21.14 17.60
N SER A 32 17.34 -21.68 18.82
CA SER A 32 17.06 -23.10 19.06
C SER A 32 15.59 -23.49 18.90
N THR A 33 14.65 -22.55 19.00
CA THR A 33 13.20 -22.82 19.01
C THR A 33 12.53 -22.47 17.69
N LEU A 34 13.04 -21.47 16.97
CA LEU A 34 12.38 -20.92 15.79
C LEU A 34 12.09 -21.97 14.71
N PRO A 35 13.05 -22.82 14.29
CA PRO A 35 12.78 -23.80 13.24
C PRO A 35 11.64 -24.75 13.61
N LYS A 36 11.59 -25.18 14.87
CA LYS A 36 10.54 -26.08 15.39
C LYS A 36 9.19 -25.39 15.46
N ALA A 37 9.18 -24.13 15.90
CA ALA A 37 7.97 -23.32 16.02
C ALA A 37 7.30 -23.10 14.66
N LEU A 38 8.07 -22.61 13.67
CA LEU A 38 7.56 -22.35 12.33
C LEU A 38 7.18 -23.64 11.59
N SER A 39 7.97 -24.71 11.72
CA SER A 39 7.63 -26.01 11.12
C SER A 39 6.33 -26.59 11.69
N CYS A 40 6.03 -26.34 12.96
CA CYS A 40 4.76 -26.75 13.58
C CYS A 40 3.57 -25.99 12.99
N LEU A 41 3.71 -24.68 12.76
CA LEU A 41 2.67 -23.85 12.12
C LEU A 41 2.46 -24.29 10.67
N PHE A 42 3.54 -24.43 9.90
CA PHE A 42 3.53 -24.92 8.53
C PHE A 42 2.83 -26.29 8.41
N SER A 43 3.18 -27.24 9.28
CA SER A 43 2.57 -28.58 9.29
C SER A 43 1.06 -28.54 9.57
N SER A 44 0.62 -27.65 10.47
CA SER A 44 -0.80 -27.48 10.79
C SER A 44 -1.58 -26.97 9.57
N ASP A 45 -1.05 -25.95 8.89
CA ASP A 45 -1.67 -25.38 7.70
C ASP A 45 -1.63 -26.34 6.51
N LEU A 46 -0.55 -27.12 6.37
CA LEU A 46 -0.40 -28.17 5.36
C LEU A 46 -1.47 -29.26 5.52
N GLN A 47 -1.71 -29.72 6.74
CA GLN A 47 -2.80 -30.68 7.00
C GLN A 47 -4.16 -30.11 6.60
N ALA A 48 -4.39 -28.82 6.82
CA ALA A 48 -5.61 -28.16 6.36
C ALA A 48 -5.68 -28.04 4.83
N ALA A 49 -4.58 -27.67 4.18
CA ALA A 49 -4.49 -27.52 2.74
C ALA A 49 -4.68 -28.84 2.00
N ASN A 50 -4.12 -29.95 2.48
CA ASN A 50 -4.27 -31.27 1.87
C ASN A 50 -5.73 -31.72 1.75
N ARG A 51 -6.65 -31.18 2.57
CA ARG A 51 -8.08 -31.48 2.48
C ARG A 51 -8.83 -30.67 1.42
N CYS A 52 -8.25 -29.56 0.95
CA CYS A 52 -8.92 -28.61 0.07
C CYS A 52 -7.94 -27.76 -0.77
N VAL A 53 -6.97 -28.39 -1.43
CA VAL A 53 -5.88 -27.71 -2.17
C VAL A 53 -6.42 -26.68 -3.17
N ASP A 54 -7.42 -27.02 -3.98
CA ASP A 54 -8.04 -26.09 -4.93
C ASP A 54 -8.61 -24.83 -4.26
N ALA A 55 -9.22 -24.97 -3.08
CA ALA A 55 -9.73 -23.84 -2.32
C ALA A 55 -8.57 -22.95 -1.84
N ARG A 56 -7.49 -23.56 -1.33
CA ARG A 56 -6.29 -22.83 -0.91
C ARG A 56 -5.59 -22.13 -2.07
N LEU A 57 -5.52 -22.74 -3.25
CA LEU A 57 -4.96 -22.12 -4.45
C LEU A 57 -5.78 -20.89 -4.88
N ASN A 58 -7.10 -20.97 -4.77
CA ASN A 58 -7.94 -19.81 -5.00
C ASN A 58 -7.73 -18.72 -3.93
N ASP A 59 -7.71 -19.10 -2.66
CA ASP A 59 -7.46 -18.16 -1.55
C ASP A 59 -6.10 -17.47 -1.71
N HIS A 60 -5.06 -18.22 -2.11
CA HIS A 60 -3.73 -17.70 -2.43
C HIS A 60 -3.77 -16.66 -3.55
N ARG A 61 -4.47 -16.94 -4.65
CA ARG A 61 -4.61 -15.97 -5.75
C ARG A 61 -5.31 -14.69 -5.31
N CYS A 62 -6.39 -14.81 -4.52
CA CYS A 62 -7.07 -13.64 -3.95
C CYS A 62 -6.18 -12.87 -2.99
N LEU A 63 -5.44 -13.59 -2.14
CA LEU A 63 -4.53 -13.00 -1.17
C LEU A 63 -3.39 -12.25 -1.85
N LEU A 64 -2.75 -12.86 -2.87
CA LEU A 64 -1.68 -12.25 -3.66
C LEU A 64 -2.11 -10.88 -4.19
N LYS A 65 -3.26 -10.85 -4.85
CA LYS A 65 -3.87 -9.64 -5.38
C LYS A 65 -4.12 -8.59 -4.29
N GLN A 66 -4.79 -8.98 -3.20
CA GLN A 66 -5.11 -8.06 -2.10
C GLN A 66 -3.85 -7.51 -1.43
N THR A 67 -2.78 -8.30 -1.34
CA THR A 67 -1.50 -7.83 -0.79
C THR A 67 -0.86 -6.79 -1.70
N CYS A 68 -0.82 -6.99 -3.02
CA CYS A 68 -0.30 -5.99 -3.95
C CYS A 68 -1.10 -4.68 -3.91
N GLU A 69 -2.44 -4.76 -3.87
CA GLU A 69 -3.31 -3.59 -3.74
C GLU A 69 -3.04 -2.83 -2.44
N LEU A 70 -2.85 -3.57 -1.33
CA LEU A 70 -2.55 -2.98 -0.04
C LEU A 70 -1.16 -2.32 0.00
N GLU A 71 -0.15 -2.92 -0.64
CA GLU A 71 1.18 -2.31 -0.77
C GLU A 71 1.13 -1.01 -1.56
N GLN A 72 0.35 -0.97 -2.65
CA GLN A 72 0.14 0.26 -3.41
C GLN A 72 -0.54 1.32 -2.55
N LEU A 73 -1.63 0.97 -1.86
CA LEU A 73 -2.36 1.88 -0.97
C LEU A 73 -1.45 2.42 0.14
N LEU A 74 -0.72 1.53 0.83
CA LEU A 74 0.24 1.92 1.85
C LEU A 74 1.29 2.86 1.26
N SER A 75 1.82 2.55 0.09
CA SER A 75 2.84 3.37 -0.57
C SER A 75 2.30 4.75 -0.88
N PHE A 76 1.17 4.84 -1.55
CA PHE A 76 0.54 6.12 -1.89
C PHE A 76 0.31 6.99 -0.64
N GLU A 77 -0.32 6.42 0.38
CA GLU A 77 -0.65 7.13 1.62
C GLU A 77 0.58 7.50 2.44
N ALA A 78 1.55 6.59 2.57
CA ALA A 78 2.77 6.87 3.31
C ALA A 78 3.63 7.91 2.62
N LEU A 79 3.71 7.89 1.29
CA LEU A 79 4.45 8.90 0.54
C LEU A 79 3.82 10.27 0.70
N LYS A 80 2.48 10.37 0.59
CA LYS A 80 1.74 11.60 0.86
C LYS A 80 2.00 12.11 2.29
N ASN A 81 1.83 11.26 3.30
CA ASN A 81 1.98 11.66 4.70
C ASN A 81 3.43 11.99 5.08
N LEU A 82 4.41 11.26 4.53
CA LEU A 82 5.82 11.61 4.66
C LEU A 82 6.04 12.98 4.04
N ALA A 83 5.60 13.17 2.78
CA ALA A 83 5.83 14.34 1.93
C ALA A 83 5.19 15.64 2.43
N HIS A 84 4.00 15.57 3.01
CA HIS A 84 3.18 16.76 3.25
C HIS A 84 2.77 16.90 4.72
N ASP A 85 2.58 15.81 5.45
CA ASP A 85 2.14 15.87 6.85
C ASP A 85 3.29 15.91 7.86
N ASP A 86 4.54 16.04 7.40
CA ASP A 86 5.76 15.93 8.22
C ASP A 86 5.75 14.69 9.12
N PHE A 87 5.15 13.59 8.66
CA PHE A 87 4.91 12.40 9.47
C PHE A 87 6.19 11.89 10.13
N GLU A 88 7.30 11.79 9.38
CA GLU A 88 8.58 11.32 9.89
C GLU A 88 9.09 12.19 11.06
N MET A 89 9.01 13.51 10.94
CA MET A 89 9.46 14.43 11.98
C MET A 89 8.55 14.37 13.22
N LYS A 90 7.23 14.35 13.01
CA LYS A 90 6.24 14.22 14.10
C LYS A 90 6.44 12.89 14.84
N TRP A 91 6.63 11.79 14.11
CA TRP A 91 6.85 10.45 14.67
C TRP A 91 8.14 10.36 15.51
N LYS A 92 9.23 10.95 15.02
CA LYS A 92 10.50 11.01 15.76
C LYS A 92 10.41 11.86 17.03
N ARG A 93 9.62 12.94 17.01
CA ARG A 93 9.40 13.82 18.16
C ARG A 93 8.43 13.25 19.19
N ALA A 94 7.54 12.35 18.78
CA ALA A 94 6.58 11.71 19.67
C ALA A 94 7.29 10.98 20.82
N SER A 95 6.61 10.86 21.96
CA SER A 95 7.13 10.05 23.07
C SER A 95 7.05 8.55 22.74
N VAL A 96 7.79 7.72 23.49
CA VAL A 96 7.68 6.26 23.39
C VAL A 96 6.24 5.80 23.67
N ASP A 97 5.60 6.38 24.68
CA ASP A 97 4.23 6.04 25.07
C ASP A 97 3.21 6.41 23.99
N GLU A 98 3.39 7.56 23.34
CA GLU A 98 2.54 8.00 22.23
C GLU A 98 2.68 7.07 21.02
N ARG A 99 3.91 6.73 20.61
CA ARG A 99 4.12 5.73 19.55
C ARG A 99 3.54 4.37 19.92
N ALA A 100 3.76 3.93 21.17
CA ALA A 100 3.25 2.66 21.67
C ALA A 100 1.73 2.59 21.60
N LYS A 101 1.02 3.66 21.97
CA LYS A 101 -0.43 3.77 21.85
C LYS A 101 -0.91 3.49 20.42
N HIS A 102 -0.32 4.16 19.42
CA HIS A 102 -0.74 4.03 18.03
C HIS A 102 -0.37 2.67 17.42
N VAL A 103 0.82 2.14 17.72
CA VAL A 103 1.21 0.79 17.30
C VAL A 103 0.32 -0.28 17.93
N LEU A 104 0.03 -0.18 19.24
CA LEU A 104 -0.84 -1.11 19.95
C LEU A 104 -2.26 -1.08 19.38
N GLN A 105 -2.81 0.11 19.15
CA GLN A 105 -4.12 0.27 18.53
C GLN A 105 -4.15 -0.40 17.14
N ALA A 106 -3.13 -0.18 16.31
CA ALA A 106 -3.03 -0.84 15.00
C ALA A 106 -2.98 -2.37 15.12
N LEU A 107 -2.12 -2.91 16.00
CA LEU A 107 -2.00 -4.34 16.26
C LEU A 107 -3.33 -4.95 16.70
N ALA A 108 -3.97 -4.32 17.69
CA ALA A 108 -5.23 -4.75 18.24
C ALA A 108 -6.35 -4.75 17.20
N THR A 109 -6.52 -3.64 16.49
CA THR A 109 -7.55 -3.48 15.46
C THR A 109 -7.36 -4.50 14.35
N VAL A 110 -6.18 -4.55 13.71
CA VAL A 110 -5.94 -5.40 12.55
C VAL A 110 -6.03 -6.89 12.91
N CYS A 111 -5.42 -7.31 14.03
CA CYS A 111 -5.43 -8.72 14.43
C CYS A 111 -6.79 -9.19 14.95
N SER A 112 -7.68 -8.29 15.36
CA SER A 112 -9.03 -8.67 15.80
C SER A 112 -9.98 -8.98 14.65
N VAL A 113 -9.75 -8.41 13.46
CA VAL A 113 -10.68 -8.45 12.32
C VAL A 113 -10.81 -9.85 11.75
N ALA A 114 -9.70 -10.54 11.54
CA ALA A 114 -9.69 -11.83 10.87
C ALA A 114 -8.56 -12.74 11.35
N LYS A 115 -8.84 -14.05 11.38
CA LYS A 115 -7.87 -15.07 11.81
C LYS A 115 -6.63 -15.09 10.90
N ASN A 116 -6.83 -14.88 9.60
CA ASN A 116 -5.75 -14.75 8.62
C ASN A 116 -4.98 -13.42 8.73
N LEU A 117 -5.27 -12.55 9.69
CA LEU A 117 -4.42 -11.40 10.07
C LEU A 117 -3.86 -11.57 11.48
N HIS A 118 -4.56 -12.29 12.35
CA HIS A 118 -4.09 -12.63 13.70
C HIS A 118 -2.93 -13.64 13.72
N ASP A 119 -3.17 -14.85 13.21
CA ASP A 119 -2.20 -15.96 13.28
C ASP A 119 -0.86 -15.63 12.57
N PRO A 120 -0.85 -14.86 11.45
CA PRO A 120 0.39 -14.45 10.82
C PRO A 120 1.37 -13.71 11.70
N ARG A 121 0.89 -13.07 12.75
CA ARG A 121 1.75 -12.37 13.69
C ARG A 121 2.84 -13.26 14.29
N ALA A 122 2.58 -14.57 14.43
CA ALA A 122 3.56 -15.55 14.90
C ALA A 122 4.81 -15.64 14.00
N TYR A 123 4.71 -15.21 12.74
CA TYR A 123 5.83 -15.12 11.82
C TYR A 123 6.23 -13.68 11.42
N CYS A 124 5.79 -12.67 12.18
CA CYS A 124 6.14 -11.26 11.95
C CYS A 124 6.94 -10.68 13.14
N PRO A 125 8.21 -11.06 13.35
CA PRO A 125 9.05 -10.57 14.44
C PRO A 125 9.37 -9.06 14.33
N GLU A 126 9.09 -8.44 13.19
CA GLU A 126 9.19 -7.00 12.96
C GLU A 126 8.09 -6.24 13.72
N LEU A 127 6.95 -6.90 13.98
CA LEU A 127 5.74 -6.31 14.55
C LEU A 127 5.68 -6.42 16.08
N ARG A 128 6.82 -6.24 16.72
CA ARG A 128 6.93 -6.18 18.19
C ARG A 128 6.67 -4.76 18.66
N LEU A 129 5.69 -4.57 19.56
CA LEU A 129 5.38 -3.25 20.10
C LEU A 129 6.62 -2.60 20.70
N THR A 130 7.36 -3.36 21.51
CA THR A 130 8.58 -2.88 22.19
C THR A 130 9.63 -2.34 21.22
N ARG A 131 9.77 -2.95 20.04
CA ARG A 131 10.71 -2.49 19.00
C ARG A 131 10.19 -1.25 18.29
N LEU A 132 8.94 -1.29 17.82
CA LEU A 132 8.36 -0.23 16.99
C LEU A 132 8.10 1.08 17.75
N SER A 133 7.90 1.02 19.08
CA SER A 133 7.66 2.21 19.90
C SER A 133 8.92 2.78 20.55
N ALA A 134 9.86 1.92 20.99
CA ALA A 134 11.08 2.36 21.65
C ALA A 134 12.03 3.08 20.70
N ASP A 135 12.15 2.58 19.47
CA ASP A 135 13.00 3.16 18.43
C ASP A 135 12.13 3.73 17.30
N ALA A 136 12.10 5.05 17.19
CA ALA A 136 11.33 5.74 16.15
C ALA A 136 11.83 5.38 14.74
N ASP A 137 13.14 5.16 14.58
CA ASP A 137 13.73 4.80 13.30
C ASP A 137 13.36 3.36 12.92
N ALA A 138 13.21 2.44 13.88
CA ALA A 138 12.79 1.07 13.58
C ALA A 138 11.43 0.99 12.86
N PHE A 139 10.45 1.82 13.26
CA PHE A 139 9.17 1.90 12.55
C PHE A 139 9.34 2.52 11.15
N LEU A 140 10.10 3.60 11.03
CA LEU A 140 10.29 4.31 9.78
C LEU A 140 11.07 3.49 8.75
N GLU A 141 12.09 2.74 9.17
CA GLU A 141 12.83 1.83 8.30
C GLU A 141 11.96 0.66 7.83
N LEU A 142 11.11 0.11 8.71
CA LEU A 142 10.13 -0.91 8.32
C LEU A 142 9.12 -0.35 7.32
N LEU A 143 8.62 0.87 7.55
CA LEU A 143 7.74 1.58 6.63
C LEU A 143 8.40 1.74 5.27
N LYS A 144 9.58 2.38 5.20
CA LYS A 144 10.35 2.63 3.98
C LYS A 144 10.69 1.33 3.24
N THR A 145 10.99 0.25 3.95
CA THR A 145 11.22 -1.07 3.36
C THR A 145 9.98 -1.62 2.67
N ALA A 146 8.79 -1.39 3.24
CA ALA A 146 7.52 -1.85 2.68
C ALA A 146 6.98 -0.97 1.53
N LEU A 147 7.49 0.26 1.35
CA LEU A 147 7.06 1.14 0.26
C LEU A 147 7.54 0.62 -1.10
N LEU A 148 6.69 0.77 -2.11
CA LEU A 148 7.01 0.54 -3.51
C LEU A 148 7.85 1.69 -4.05
N ASP A 149 8.72 1.38 -5.01
CA ASP A 149 9.51 2.39 -5.71
C ASP A 149 8.64 3.27 -6.62
N ASP A 150 7.56 2.69 -7.17
CA ASP A 150 6.54 3.38 -7.96
C ASP A 150 5.13 3.06 -7.42
N PRO A 151 4.51 3.96 -6.63
CA PRO A 151 3.16 3.77 -6.09
C PRO A 151 2.07 3.94 -7.16
N SER A 152 2.39 4.45 -8.36
CA SER A 152 1.39 4.68 -9.41
C SER A 152 0.92 3.39 -10.07
N LEU A 153 1.63 2.29 -9.85
CA LEU A 153 1.32 0.97 -10.41
C LEU A 153 1.05 -0.03 -9.28
N ILE A 154 0.04 -0.88 -9.46
CA ILE A 154 -0.14 -2.04 -8.58
C ILE A 154 0.92 -3.07 -8.97
N PRO A 155 1.78 -3.53 -8.03
CA PRO A 155 2.83 -4.45 -8.38
C PRO A 155 2.24 -5.82 -8.73
N THR A 156 2.87 -6.52 -9.66
CA THR A 156 2.44 -7.86 -10.09
C THR A 156 2.81 -8.95 -9.08
N GLN A 157 3.75 -8.66 -8.19
CA GLN A 157 4.20 -9.49 -7.07
C GLN A 157 4.48 -8.59 -5.86
N PRO A 158 4.17 -9.06 -4.63
CA PRO A 158 4.42 -8.25 -3.44
C PRO A 158 5.90 -8.04 -3.16
N LYS A 159 6.21 -6.89 -2.56
CA LYS A 159 7.52 -6.58 -1.99
C LYS A 159 7.65 -7.22 -0.62
N TYR A 160 8.25 -8.41 -0.56
CA TYR A 160 8.47 -9.10 0.71
C TYR A 160 9.49 -8.37 1.58
N VAL A 161 9.10 -8.05 2.82
CA VAL A 161 10.00 -7.49 3.84
C VAL A 161 10.98 -8.57 4.29
N SER A 162 12.29 -8.34 4.24
CA SER A 162 13.29 -9.33 4.70
C SER A 162 13.37 -9.38 6.23
N HIS A 163 13.64 -10.56 6.79
CA HIS A 163 14.04 -10.72 8.19
C HIS A 163 14.98 -11.91 8.37
N PRO A 164 16.19 -11.73 8.92
CA PRO A 164 17.25 -12.73 8.87
C PRO A 164 16.83 -14.12 9.32
N GLU A 165 16.17 -14.22 10.48
CA GLU A 165 15.79 -15.51 11.06
C GLU A 165 14.62 -16.18 10.33
N TRP A 166 13.67 -15.39 9.82
CA TRP A 166 12.56 -15.91 9.01
C TRP A 166 13.08 -16.39 7.65
N ASP A 167 13.94 -15.60 7.02
CA ASP A 167 14.53 -15.89 5.71
C ASP A 167 15.44 -17.11 5.78
N ALA A 168 16.22 -17.27 6.86
CA ALA A 168 17.02 -18.47 7.10
C ALA A 168 16.14 -19.73 7.21
N TRP A 169 15.03 -19.66 7.95
CA TRP A 169 14.08 -20.78 8.00
C TRP A 169 13.42 -21.02 6.63
N ALA A 170 12.96 -19.97 5.95
CA ALA A 170 12.33 -20.06 4.64
C ALA A 170 13.25 -20.73 3.61
N ALA A 171 14.55 -20.40 3.63
CA ALA A 171 15.56 -21.02 2.79
C ALA A 171 15.73 -22.53 3.06
N THR A 172 15.56 -22.97 4.31
CA THR A 172 15.60 -24.42 4.65
C THR A 172 14.37 -25.18 4.16
N GLN A 173 13.22 -24.52 4.05
CA GLN A 173 11.98 -25.15 3.61
C GLN A 173 11.89 -25.25 2.08
N GLY A 174 12.44 -24.29 1.34
CA GLY A 174 12.38 -24.24 -0.13
C GLY A 174 12.68 -25.57 -0.81
N PRO A 175 13.81 -26.24 -0.53
CA PRO A 175 14.17 -27.53 -1.13
C PRO A 175 13.25 -28.70 -0.75
N LEU A 176 12.48 -28.58 0.34
CA LEU A 176 11.62 -29.64 0.86
C LEU A 176 10.20 -29.58 0.27
N ILE A 177 9.81 -28.43 -0.28
CA ILE A 177 8.48 -28.21 -0.86
C ILE A 177 8.37 -28.93 -2.20
N ASN A 178 7.54 -29.98 -2.28
CA ASN A 178 7.40 -30.79 -3.50
C ASN A 178 5.95 -30.93 -3.98
N SER A 179 4.96 -30.63 -3.14
CA SER A 179 3.54 -30.75 -3.46
C SER A 179 2.87 -29.39 -3.65
N GLU A 180 1.75 -29.37 -4.39
CA GLU A 180 0.93 -28.17 -4.58
C GLU A 180 0.42 -27.59 -3.24
N ALA A 181 0.11 -28.46 -2.28
CA ALA A 181 -0.31 -28.08 -0.94
C ALA A 181 0.81 -27.39 -0.16
N GLU A 182 2.03 -27.89 -0.22
CA GLU A 182 3.19 -27.26 0.43
C GLU A 182 3.53 -25.92 -0.21
N LYS A 183 3.52 -25.85 -1.55
CA LYS A 183 3.78 -24.60 -2.28
C LYS A 183 2.78 -23.51 -1.89
N VAL A 184 1.48 -23.83 -1.89
CA VAL A 184 0.44 -22.84 -1.59
C VAL A 184 0.46 -22.41 -0.12
N VAL A 185 0.75 -23.31 0.82
CA VAL A 185 0.87 -22.95 2.24
C VAL A 185 2.08 -22.06 2.47
N PHE A 186 3.24 -22.42 1.92
CA PHE A 186 4.45 -21.64 2.08
C PHE A 186 4.32 -20.24 1.47
N ALA A 187 3.78 -20.16 0.25
CA ALA A 187 3.52 -18.88 -0.40
C ALA A 187 2.46 -18.06 0.35
N GLY A 188 1.41 -18.72 0.85
CA GLY A 188 0.39 -18.10 1.70
C GLY A 188 0.99 -17.47 2.96
N MET A 189 1.90 -18.15 3.67
CA MET A 189 2.58 -17.59 4.85
C MET A 189 3.34 -16.31 4.49
N LYS A 190 4.10 -16.29 3.39
CA LYS A 190 4.82 -15.09 2.93
C LYS A 190 3.87 -13.93 2.62
N LEU A 191 2.77 -14.21 1.92
CA LEU A 191 1.78 -13.19 1.58
C LEU A 191 1.04 -12.65 2.79
N LEU A 192 0.63 -13.51 3.71
CA LEU A 192 -0.03 -13.12 4.95
C LEU A 192 0.90 -12.29 5.86
N ARG A 193 2.20 -12.62 5.88
CA ARG A 193 3.23 -11.84 6.59
C ARG A 193 3.29 -10.42 6.07
N THR A 194 3.50 -10.27 4.75
CA THR A 194 3.54 -8.97 4.09
C THR A 194 2.24 -8.20 4.29
N LYS A 195 1.09 -8.85 4.06
CA LYS A 195 -0.23 -8.22 4.23
C LYS A 195 -0.44 -7.68 5.66
N LEU A 196 -0.07 -8.46 6.68
CA LEU A 196 -0.16 -8.02 8.06
C LEU A 196 0.75 -6.81 8.32
N ILE A 197 2.02 -6.87 7.90
CA ILE A 197 2.95 -5.74 8.06
C ILE A 197 2.38 -4.47 7.43
N CYS A 198 1.90 -4.54 6.19
CA CYS A 198 1.35 -3.38 5.50
C CYS A 198 0.12 -2.79 6.22
N HIS A 199 -0.80 -3.65 6.70
CA HIS A 199 -1.94 -3.17 7.48
C HIS A 199 -1.53 -2.48 8.78
N ILE A 200 -0.58 -3.05 9.53
CA ILE A 200 -0.12 -2.44 10.79
C ILE A 200 0.53 -1.09 10.55
N LEU A 201 1.41 -0.99 9.56
CA LEU A 201 2.06 0.27 9.19
C LEU A 201 1.03 1.33 8.78
N TYR A 202 0.07 0.95 7.91
CA TYR A 202 -1.00 1.84 7.48
C TYR A 202 -1.84 2.34 8.67
N PHE A 203 -2.35 1.42 9.51
CA PHE A 203 -3.20 1.79 10.65
C PHE A 203 -2.46 2.63 11.70
N ALA A 204 -1.21 2.29 12.02
CA ALA A 204 -0.42 3.06 12.99
C ALA A 204 -0.19 4.48 12.49
N MET A 205 0.17 4.66 11.21
CA MET A 205 0.34 5.97 10.59
C MET A 205 -0.95 6.79 10.57
N GLN A 206 -2.06 6.22 10.11
CA GLN A 206 -3.34 6.93 10.02
C GLN A 206 -3.83 7.38 11.39
N THR A 207 -3.83 6.47 12.38
CA THR A 207 -4.27 6.81 13.74
C THR A 207 -3.35 7.83 14.41
N PHE A 208 -2.03 7.78 14.16
CA PHE A 208 -1.07 8.78 14.66
C PHE A 208 -1.36 10.18 14.12
N LEU A 209 -1.76 10.27 12.85
CA LEU A 209 -2.15 11.53 12.21
C LEU A 209 -3.57 11.98 12.57
N GLY A 210 -4.26 11.27 13.48
CA GLY A 210 -5.65 11.57 13.85
C GLY A 210 -6.66 11.29 12.74
N LYS A 211 -6.27 10.50 11.72
CA LYS A 211 -7.14 10.08 10.62
C LYS A 211 -7.85 8.78 10.98
N ASP A 212 -9.11 8.65 10.57
CA ASP A 212 -9.84 7.40 10.70
C ASP A 212 -9.37 6.40 9.63
N PRO A 213 -8.73 5.28 10.02
CA PRO A 213 -8.28 4.31 9.03
C PRO A 213 -9.47 3.64 8.36
N VAL A 214 -9.33 3.32 7.08
CA VAL A 214 -10.36 2.58 6.32
C VAL A 214 -10.68 1.27 7.05
N ALA A 215 -11.96 1.10 7.40
CA ALA A 215 -12.41 -0.07 8.14
C ALA A 215 -12.02 -1.37 7.43
N LEU A 216 -11.32 -2.26 8.14
CA LEU A 216 -11.04 -3.59 7.64
C LEU A 216 -12.30 -4.42 7.70
N ILE A 217 -12.79 -4.79 6.53
CA ILE A 217 -13.93 -5.67 6.41
C ILE A 217 -13.39 -7.07 6.15
N ALA A 218 -13.71 -8.00 7.07
CA ALA A 218 -13.37 -9.40 6.87
C ALA A 218 -14.06 -9.93 5.60
N ASP A 219 -13.29 -10.58 4.73
CA ASP A 219 -13.88 -11.30 3.61
C ASP A 219 -14.76 -12.43 4.16
N LEU A 220 -15.97 -12.55 3.62
CA LEU A 220 -16.85 -13.66 3.96
C LEU A 220 -16.20 -14.96 3.48
N GLU A 221 -15.45 -15.59 4.39
CA GLU A 221 -14.93 -16.93 4.18
C GLU A 221 -16.07 -17.81 3.67
N ARG A 222 -15.76 -18.57 2.61
CA ARG A 222 -16.66 -19.54 2.00
C ARG A 222 -17.41 -20.28 3.10
N LYS A 223 -18.72 -20.48 2.92
CA LYS A 223 -19.52 -21.35 3.79
C LYS A 223 -19.10 -22.83 3.62
N GLN A 224 -17.82 -23.14 3.83
CA GLN A 224 -17.37 -24.51 3.97
C GLN A 224 -18.16 -25.08 5.14
N LYS A 225 -18.74 -26.27 4.93
CA LYS A 225 -19.35 -27.02 6.02
C LYS A 225 -18.22 -27.29 7.00
N ILE A 226 -18.23 -26.57 8.11
CA ILE A 226 -17.25 -26.76 9.17
C ILE A 226 -17.45 -28.19 9.65
N PRO A 227 -16.45 -29.07 9.53
CA PRO A 227 -16.59 -30.44 9.97
C PRO A 227 -17.03 -30.48 11.44
N PRO A 228 -17.92 -31.39 11.86
CA PRO A 228 -18.36 -31.47 13.26
C PRO A 228 -17.20 -31.60 14.26
N ASN A 229 -16.08 -32.17 13.83
CA ASN A 229 -14.86 -32.34 14.61
C ASN A 229 -13.91 -31.13 14.62
N TYR A 230 -14.17 -30.06 13.85
CA TYR A 230 -13.31 -28.87 13.79
C TYR A 230 -13.17 -28.21 15.17
N TRP A 231 -14.21 -28.28 15.99
CA TRP A 231 -14.24 -27.73 17.35
C TRP A 231 -13.81 -28.74 18.43
N ARG A 232 -13.32 -29.93 18.05
CA ARG A 232 -12.83 -30.89 19.04
C ARG A 232 -11.58 -30.31 19.68
N VAL A 233 -11.56 -30.37 21.01
CA VAL A 233 -10.40 -29.99 21.80
C VAL A 233 -9.22 -30.87 21.41
N SER A 234 -8.10 -30.26 21.05
CA SER A 234 -6.87 -30.98 20.75
C SER A 234 -6.38 -31.75 21.98
N PRO A 235 -6.00 -33.04 21.88
CA PRO A 235 -5.41 -33.78 22.99
C PRO A 235 -4.20 -33.07 23.60
N ARG A 236 -3.38 -32.41 22.77
CA ARG A 236 -2.24 -31.61 23.22
C ARG A 236 -2.65 -30.41 24.06
N LEU A 237 -3.82 -29.82 23.78
CA LEU A 237 -4.34 -28.70 24.56
C LEU A 237 -4.83 -29.19 25.92
N ILE A 238 -5.53 -30.32 25.94
CA ILE A 238 -5.95 -31.00 27.18
C ILE A 238 -4.75 -31.31 28.07
N GLU A 239 -3.67 -31.85 27.51
CA GLU A 239 -2.43 -32.15 28.25
C GLU A 239 -1.80 -30.87 28.84
N SER A 240 -1.86 -29.76 28.12
CA SER A 240 -1.20 -28.51 28.54
C SER A 240 -1.98 -27.68 29.58
N VAL A 241 -3.32 -27.68 29.53
CA VAL A 241 -4.15 -26.78 30.37
C VAL A 241 -5.29 -27.49 31.10
N GLY A 242 -5.42 -28.80 30.94
CA GLY A 242 -6.56 -29.57 31.44
C GLY A 242 -7.78 -29.51 30.52
N TYR A 243 -8.69 -30.47 30.68
CA TYR A 243 -9.85 -30.64 29.79
C TYR A 243 -10.81 -29.45 29.84
N ASP A 244 -11.14 -28.94 31.03
CA ASP A 244 -12.13 -27.87 31.17
C ASP A 244 -11.65 -26.55 30.58
N ALA A 245 -10.40 -26.17 30.83
CA ALA A 245 -9.81 -24.97 30.23
C ALA A 245 -9.74 -25.10 28.70
N ALA A 246 -9.32 -26.26 28.20
CA ALA A 246 -9.23 -26.53 26.77
C ALA A 246 -10.62 -26.54 26.08
N LYS A 247 -11.66 -27.01 26.78
CA LYS A 247 -13.06 -26.95 26.34
C LYS A 247 -13.60 -25.53 26.34
N ALA A 248 -13.27 -24.72 27.35
CA ALA A 248 -13.64 -23.31 27.40
C ALA A 248 -12.98 -22.52 26.26
N ASP A 249 -11.70 -22.78 25.97
CA ASP A 249 -10.95 -22.21 24.86
C ASP A 249 -11.57 -22.56 23.50
N ALA A 250 -11.90 -23.83 23.27
CA ALA A 250 -12.59 -24.26 22.05
C ALA A 250 -13.98 -23.60 21.89
N LYS A 251 -14.72 -23.43 22.98
CA LYS A 251 -16.01 -22.70 22.97
C LYS A 251 -15.81 -21.22 22.64
N ALA A 252 -14.79 -20.58 23.21
CA ALA A 252 -14.43 -19.20 22.92
C ALA A 252 -14.05 -19.01 21.45
N HIS A 253 -13.15 -19.85 20.92
CA HIS A 253 -12.78 -19.84 19.50
C HIS A 253 -13.97 -20.04 18.57
N LYS A 254 -14.91 -20.92 18.94
CA LYS A 254 -16.13 -21.13 18.18
C LYS A 254 -17.00 -19.87 18.15
N ALA A 255 -17.24 -19.25 19.29
CA ALA A 255 -18.04 -18.03 19.38
C ALA A 255 -17.41 -16.87 18.59
N ASP A 256 -16.10 -16.69 18.75
CA ASP A 256 -15.29 -15.69 18.06
C ASP A 256 -15.31 -15.87 16.52
N PHE A 257 -15.18 -17.11 16.05
CA PHE A 257 -15.34 -17.44 14.63
C PHE A 257 -16.72 -17.03 14.09
N PHE A 258 -17.81 -17.36 14.80
CA PHE A 258 -19.16 -17.01 14.34
C PHE A 258 -19.44 -15.50 14.42
N SER A 259 -18.88 -14.81 15.41
CA SER A 259 -18.95 -13.35 15.53
C SER A 259 -18.34 -12.68 14.29
N ARG A 260 -17.07 -13.01 13.97
CA ARG A 260 -16.39 -12.48 12.77
C ARG A 260 -17.13 -12.80 11.48
N ARG A 261 -17.65 -14.03 11.36
CA ARG A 261 -18.40 -14.46 10.19
C ARG A 261 -19.68 -13.64 9.98
N GLY A 262 -20.32 -13.16 11.05
CA GLY A 262 -21.47 -12.25 10.96
C GLY A 262 -21.09 -10.83 10.52
N GLN A 263 -19.86 -10.40 10.82
CA GLN A 263 -19.32 -9.11 10.41
C GLN A 263 -18.76 -9.11 8.98
N GLY A 264 -18.39 -10.28 8.45
CA GLY A 264 -17.84 -10.38 7.11
C GLY A 264 -18.80 -9.86 6.03
N ARG A 265 -18.24 -9.39 4.93
CA ARG A 265 -18.99 -8.98 3.73
C ARG A 265 -18.44 -9.69 2.50
N ALA A 266 -19.31 -9.88 1.52
CA ALA A 266 -18.90 -10.41 0.23
C ALA A 266 -18.29 -9.28 -0.60
N PHE A 267 -17.22 -9.57 -1.31
CA PHE A 267 -16.57 -8.61 -2.19
C PHE A 267 -16.78 -8.96 -3.65
N CYS A 268 -16.85 -7.93 -4.50
CA CYS A 268 -16.74 -8.16 -5.93
C CYS A 268 -15.35 -8.70 -6.25
N SER A 269 -15.28 -9.84 -6.93
CA SER A 269 -14.04 -10.47 -7.38
C SER A 269 -13.35 -9.67 -8.49
N TYR A 270 -14.08 -8.82 -9.21
CA TYR A 270 -13.49 -7.92 -10.20
C TYR A 270 -12.62 -6.87 -9.51
N ILE A 271 -11.37 -6.85 -9.94
CA ILE A 271 -10.27 -6.05 -9.40
C ILE A 271 -10.48 -4.54 -9.52
N GLY A 272 -11.08 -4.07 -10.61
CA GLY A 272 -11.39 -2.64 -10.76
C GLY A 272 -12.62 -2.17 -9.97
N CYS A 273 -13.18 -2.99 -9.09
CA CYS A 273 -14.38 -2.65 -8.34
C CYS A 273 -14.17 -2.84 -6.84
N SER A 274 -13.86 -4.06 -6.39
CA SER A 274 -13.65 -4.40 -4.97
C SER A 274 -14.75 -3.89 -4.01
N LYS A 275 -15.95 -3.57 -4.53
CA LYS A 275 -17.05 -3.05 -3.71
C LYS A 275 -17.53 -4.13 -2.74
N PRO A 276 -17.64 -3.82 -1.44
CA PRO A 276 -18.30 -4.71 -0.49
C PRO A 276 -19.80 -4.76 -0.78
N ALA A 277 -20.44 -5.88 -0.44
CA ALA A 277 -21.89 -5.94 -0.35
C ALA A 277 -22.37 -4.96 0.72
N HIS A 278 -23.31 -4.07 0.35
CA HIS A 278 -23.85 -3.05 1.26
C HIS A 278 -24.43 -3.64 2.55
N ASP A 279 -25.01 -4.83 2.46
CA ASP A 279 -25.50 -5.61 3.60
C ASP A 279 -25.11 -7.09 3.41
N ALA A 280 -24.93 -7.81 4.50
CA ALA A 280 -24.75 -9.26 4.54
C ALA A 280 -25.92 -10.03 3.90
N SER A 281 -27.10 -9.41 3.77
CA SER A 281 -28.25 -9.97 3.07
C SER A 281 -28.11 -9.94 1.54
N VAL A 282 -27.34 -9.00 0.99
CA VAL A 282 -27.18 -8.82 -0.46
C VAL A 282 -26.34 -9.96 -1.03
N LYS A 283 -26.95 -10.74 -1.93
CA LYS A 283 -26.28 -11.84 -2.64
C LYS A 283 -25.74 -11.32 -3.96
N PHE A 284 -24.44 -11.17 -4.06
CA PHE A 284 -23.78 -10.94 -5.34
C PHE A 284 -24.00 -12.12 -6.30
N PRO A 285 -24.34 -11.89 -7.58
CA PRO A 285 -24.31 -12.94 -8.59
C PRO A 285 -22.93 -13.60 -8.61
N ARG A 286 -22.92 -14.90 -8.91
CA ARG A 286 -21.71 -15.72 -8.94
C ARG A 286 -21.48 -16.31 -10.31
N CYS A 287 -20.22 -16.56 -10.66
CA CYS A 287 -19.90 -17.36 -11.85
C CYS A 287 -20.39 -18.81 -11.68
N SER A 288 -21.45 -19.20 -12.39
CA SER A 288 -22.06 -20.54 -12.31
C SER A 288 -21.06 -21.64 -12.64
N ARG A 289 -20.27 -21.48 -13.71
CA ARG A 289 -19.25 -22.46 -14.12
C ARG A 289 -18.20 -22.71 -13.03
N CYS A 290 -17.70 -21.66 -12.38
CA CYS A 290 -16.74 -21.79 -11.28
C CYS A 290 -17.35 -22.48 -10.07
N PHE A 291 -18.60 -22.13 -9.74
CA PHE A 291 -19.28 -22.69 -8.60
C PHE A 291 -19.67 -24.16 -8.82
N GLU A 292 -20.23 -24.51 -9.97
CA GLU A 292 -20.72 -25.87 -10.24
C GLU A 292 -19.58 -26.85 -10.48
N LYS A 293 -18.54 -26.46 -11.24
CA LYS A 293 -17.44 -27.36 -11.60
C LYS A 293 -16.34 -27.46 -10.55
N MET A 294 -15.99 -26.33 -9.94
CA MET A 294 -14.84 -26.24 -9.02
C MET A 294 -15.24 -25.91 -7.59
N ASN A 295 -16.53 -25.65 -7.35
CA ASN A 295 -17.02 -25.15 -6.06
C ASN A 295 -16.28 -23.87 -5.61
N ARG A 296 -15.81 -23.08 -6.58
CA ARG A 296 -15.11 -21.82 -6.37
C ARG A 296 -16.12 -20.67 -6.37
N GLN A 297 -16.07 -19.83 -5.34
CA GLN A 297 -16.91 -18.63 -5.26
C GLN A 297 -16.21 -17.46 -5.94
N VAL A 298 -16.78 -17.01 -7.05
CA VAL A 298 -16.37 -15.79 -7.74
C VAL A 298 -17.63 -14.94 -7.85
N LEU A 299 -17.65 -13.83 -7.13
CA LEU A 299 -18.82 -13.00 -6.86
C LEU A 299 -18.68 -11.68 -7.59
N TYR A 300 -19.76 -11.13 -8.12
CA TYR A 300 -19.76 -9.85 -8.82
C TYR A 300 -20.86 -8.95 -8.28
N CYS A 301 -20.59 -7.68 -8.05
CA CYS A 301 -21.67 -6.76 -7.66
C CYS A 301 -22.63 -6.46 -8.82
N SER A 302 -22.20 -6.68 -10.07
CA SER A 302 -22.99 -6.41 -11.27
C SER A 302 -22.55 -7.28 -12.46
N ARG A 303 -23.33 -7.31 -13.55
CA ARG A 303 -22.97 -8.03 -14.78
C ARG A 303 -21.82 -7.38 -15.53
N GLU A 304 -21.69 -6.06 -15.44
CA GLU A 304 -20.60 -5.28 -16.03
C GLU A 304 -19.27 -5.68 -15.39
N CYS A 305 -19.22 -5.79 -14.06
CA CYS A 305 -18.03 -6.28 -13.36
C CYS A 305 -17.69 -7.73 -13.74
N GLN A 306 -18.69 -8.59 -13.94
CA GLN A 306 -18.46 -9.95 -14.43
C GLN A 306 -17.87 -9.96 -15.84
N ALA A 307 -18.39 -9.13 -16.75
CA ALA A 307 -17.88 -9.02 -18.12
C ALA A 307 -16.46 -8.46 -18.15
N ALA A 308 -16.16 -7.45 -17.33
CA ALA A 308 -14.83 -6.86 -17.21
C ALA A 308 -13.81 -7.86 -16.63
N ASP A 309 -14.17 -8.60 -15.58
CA ASP A 309 -13.34 -9.67 -15.02
C ASP A 309 -13.11 -10.81 -16.03
N TRP A 310 -14.13 -11.12 -16.83
CA TRP A 310 -14.04 -12.12 -17.90
C TRP A 310 -12.96 -11.77 -18.91
N SER A 311 -12.94 -10.52 -19.40
CA SER A 311 -11.93 -10.03 -20.34
C SER A 311 -10.56 -9.85 -19.70
N ALA A 312 -10.49 -9.43 -18.43
CA ALA A 312 -9.24 -9.19 -17.70
C ALA A 312 -8.48 -10.48 -17.32
N GLY A 313 -9.08 -11.66 -17.54
CA GLY A 313 -8.36 -12.93 -17.40
C GLY A 313 -9.14 -14.04 -16.73
N HIS A 314 -10.33 -13.80 -16.15
CA HIS A 314 -11.12 -14.86 -15.54
C HIS A 314 -11.45 -15.99 -16.52
N LYS A 315 -11.60 -15.69 -17.81
CA LYS A 315 -11.79 -16.68 -18.89
C LYS A 315 -10.72 -17.78 -18.88
N THR A 316 -9.48 -17.45 -18.53
CA THR A 316 -8.36 -18.41 -18.55
C THR A 316 -8.50 -19.49 -17.47
N VAL A 317 -9.04 -19.12 -16.30
CA VAL A 317 -9.19 -19.98 -15.12
C VAL A 317 -10.61 -20.49 -14.91
N CYS A 318 -11.62 -19.95 -15.61
CA CYS A 318 -13.02 -20.24 -15.36
C CYS A 318 -13.36 -21.73 -15.49
N GLY A 319 -13.87 -22.34 -14.42
CA GLY A 319 -14.30 -23.75 -14.41
C GLY A 319 -13.17 -24.76 -14.62
N LYS A 320 -11.91 -24.37 -14.39
CA LYS A 320 -10.73 -25.23 -14.48
C LYS A 320 -10.07 -25.42 -13.10
N PRO A 321 -9.42 -26.58 -12.85
CA PRO A 321 -8.51 -26.76 -11.72
C PRO A 321 -7.42 -25.68 -11.73
N LEU A 322 -7.06 -25.23 -10.53
CA LEU A 322 -5.90 -24.37 -10.36
C LEU A 322 -4.70 -25.27 -10.02
N ASN A 323 -3.53 -24.88 -10.49
CA ASN A 323 -2.27 -25.28 -9.90
C ASN A 323 -1.59 -24.04 -9.33
N PHE A 324 -0.50 -24.23 -8.61
CA PHE A 324 0.26 -23.19 -7.95
C PHE A 324 0.78 -22.14 -8.93
N ASP A 325 1.25 -22.56 -10.10
CA ASP A 325 1.81 -21.65 -11.10
C ASP A 325 0.72 -20.70 -11.63
N ILE A 326 -0.47 -21.22 -11.98
CA ILE A 326 -1.62 -20.41 -12.40
C ILE A 326 -2.15 -19.53 -11.25
N ALA A 327 -2.13 -20.04 -10.02
CA ALA A 327 -2.57 -19.29 -8.85
C ALA A 327 -1.61 -18.15 -8.48
N SER A 328 -0.31 -18.31 -8.79
CA SER A 328 0.75 -17.33 -8.50
C SER A 328 1.03 -16.38 -9.65
N GLN A 329 0.46 -16.64 -10.83
CA GLN A 329 0.51 -15.69 -11.94
C GLN A 329 -0.10 -14.35 -11.51
N PRO A 330 0.56 -13.23 -11.87
CA PRO A 330 0.00 -11.90 -11.66
C PRO A 330 -1.42 -11.82 -12.20
N VAL A 331 -2.32 -11.20 -11.44
CA VAL A 331 -3.59 -10.78 -12.00
C VAL A 331 -3.26 -9.52 -12.79
N GLU A 332 -3.46 -9.53 -14.11
CA GLU A 332 -3.36 -8.31 -14.89
C GLU A 332 -4.37 -7.31 -14.31
N HIS A 333 -3.84 -6.21 -13.75
CA HIS A 333 -4.67 -5.14 -13.23
C HIS A 333 -5.21 -4.38 -14.45
N PRO A 334 -6.55 -4.33 -14.67
CA PRO A 334 -7.12 -3.39 -15.58
C PRO A 334 -6.75 -2.01 -15.03
N VAL A 335 -5.92 -1.29 -15.79
CA VAL A 335 -5.52 0.07 -15.44
C VAL A 335 -6.80 0.86 -15.21
N LEU A 336 -7.02 1.27 -13.95
CA LEU A 336 -8.16 2.07 -13.53
C LEU A 336 -7.99 3.48 -14.11
N GLY A 337 -8.38 3.65 -15.37
CA GLY A 337 -8.26 4.89 -16.12
C GLY A 337 -8.66 4.69 -17.59
N PRO A 338 -8.83 5.78 -18.37
CA PRO A 338 -9.13 5.72 -19.79
C PRO A 338 -8.01 4.98 -20.53
N SER A 339 -8.19 3.65 -20.67
CA SER A 339 -7.33 2.68 -21.36
C SER A 339 -5.83 2.77 -20.99
N ALA A 340 -5.26 1.67 -20.52
CA ALA A 340 -3.82 1.47 -20.33
C ALA A 340 -2.92 1.82 -21.54
N THR A 341 -3.51 2.15 -22.69
CA THR A 341 -2.83 2.72 -23.85
C THR A 341 -2.53 4.21 -23.74
N SER A 342 -3.00 4.91 -22.70
CA SER A 342 -2.51 6.24 -22.38
C SER A 342 -1.19 6.04 -21.63
N PRO A 343 -0.01 6.12 -22.29
CA PRO A 343 1.26 6.06 -21.59
C PRO A 343 1.22 7.04 -20.41
N SER A 344 1.84 6.66 -19.28
CA SER A 344 2.02 7.60 -18.16
C SER A 344 2.40 8.95 -18.73
N ARG A 345 1.65 9.99 -18.37
CA ARG A 345 1.83 11.32 -18.96
C ARG A 345 3.26 11.79 -18.79
N ILE A 346 3.87 11.36 -17.69
CA ILE A 346 5.27 11.57 -17.38
C ILE A 346 6.06 10.31 -17.76
N GLY A 347 7.00 10.45 -18.70
CA GLY A 347 7.85 9.34 -19.16
C GLY A 347 8.74 8.73 -18.06
N PRO A 348 9.55 7.70 -18.35
CA PRO A 348 10.52 7.17 -17.39
C PRO A 348 11.59 8.21 -17.04
N THR A 349 12.34 7.97 -15.95
CA THR A 349 13.48 8.82 -15.60
C THR A 349 14.59 8.75 -16.65
N GLN A 350 15.33 9.84 -16.81
CA GLN A 350 16.41 10.00 -17.76
C GLN A 350 17.71 10.37 -17.02
N ASN A 351 18.86 10.10 -17.63
CA ASN A 351 20.18 10.53 -17.15
C ASN A 351 20.51 10.12 -15.70
N GLY A 352 19.98 8.98 -15.23
CA GLY A 352 20.21 8.50 -13.87
C GLY A 352 19.49 9.30 -12.78
N PHE A 353 18.61 10.23 -13.13
CA PHE A 353 17.76 10.93 -12.18
C PHE A 353 16.91 9.92 -11.40
N LYS A 354 16.95 10.03 -10.07
CA LYS A 354 16.10 9.25 -9.18
C LYS A 354 15.02 10.16 -8.65
N ARG A 355 13.76 9.84 -8.94
CA ARG A 355 12.62 10.55 -8.36
C ARG A 355 12.64 10.41 -6.86
N SER A 356 12.38 11.50 -6.16
CA SER A 356 12.04 11.37 -4.75
C SER A 356 10.69 10.64 -4.61
N LEU A 357 10.47 10.17 -3.40
CA LEU A 357 9.21 9.62 -2.94
C LEU A 357 8.04 10.61 -3.10
N ALA A 358 8.26 11.89 -2.79
CA ALA A 358 7.26 12.95 -2.94
C ALA A 358 6.92 13.20 -4.41
N LEU A 359 7.92 13.25 -5.29
CA LEU A 359 7.70 13.43 -6.73
C LEU A 359 6.94 12.26 -7.37
N SER A 360 7.19 11.04 -6.89
CA SER A 360 6.46 9.86 -7.36
C SER A 360 4.98 9.92 -6.96
N ALA A 361 4.66 10.42 -5.77
CA ALA A 361 3.27 10.68 -5.35
C ALA A 361 2.60 11.76 -6.22
N GLN A 362 3.29 12.88 -6.48
CA GLN A 362 2.82 13.94 -7.37
C GLN A 362 2.48 13.43 -8.77
N ILE A 363 3.35 12.59 -9.35
CA ILE A 363 3.13 11.97 -10.67
C ILE A 363 1.93 11.02 -10.64
N ALA A 364 1.77 10.24 -9.57
CA ALA A 364 0.64 9.34 -9.42
C ALA A 364 -0.69 10.11 -9.38
N GLN A 365 -0.77 11.22 -8.64
CA GLN A 365 -1.95 12.09 -8.60
C GLN A 365 -2.27 12.68 -9.97
N LEU A 366 -1.27 13.20 -10.70
CA LEU A 366 -1.44 13.75 -12.05
C LEU A 366 -1.91 12.72 -13.09
N ASN A 367 -1.63 11.43 -12.87
CA ASN A 367 -2.15 10.36 -13.72
C ASN A 367 -3.62 10.01 -13.38
N LEU A 368 -4.07 10.25 -12.15
CA LEU A 368 -5.45 10.04 -11.71
C LEU A 368 -6.39 11.14 -12.21
N ASP A 369 -5.93 12.38 -12.27
CA ASP A 369 -6.70 13.52 -12.80
C ASP A 369 -6.00 14.20 -13.99
N PRO A 370 -6.38 13.83 -15.23
CA PRO A 370 -5.83 14.41 -16.44
C PRO A 370 -6.08 15.92 -16.62
N GLU A 371 -7.02 16.52 -15.91
CA GLU A 371 -7.33 17.94 -16.06
C GLU A 371 -6.45 18.82 -15.18
N VAL A 372 -5.91 18.28 -14.09
CA VAL A 372 -4.99 18.99 -13.18
C VAL A 372 -3.59 19.13 -13.79
N ASP A 373 -3.02 20.33 -13.66
CA ASP A 373 -1.69 20.66 -14.17
C ASP A 373 -0.61 20.45 -13.09
N TYR A 374 -0.94 20.70 -11.84
CA TYR A 374 -0.11 20.41 -10.68
C TYR A 374 -0.98 20.27 -9.44
N TYR A 375 -0.64 19.40 -8.50
CA TYR A 375 -1.22 19.43 -7.16
C TYR A 375 -0.34 20.27 -6.24
N LEU A 376 -0.92 21.26 -5.57
CA LEU A 376 -0.25 22.12 -4.60
C LEU A 376 -0.78 21.82 -3.20
N TYR A 377 0.06 22.00 -2.20
CA TYR A 377 -0.32 21.84 -0.81
C TYR A 377 -0.42 23.21 -0.13
N ASN A 378 -1.56 23.46 0.48
CA ASN A 378 -1.81 24.68 1.23
C ASN A 378 -1.13 24.63 2.62
N LEU A 379 -1.28 25.69 3.42
CA LEU A 379 -0.69 25.77 4.76
C LEU A 379 -1.23 24.72 5.75
N THR A 380 -2.43 24.17 5.51
CA THR A 380 -3.03 23.11 6.33
C THR A 380 -2.57 21.71 5.90
N GLY A 381 -1.83 21.60 4.78
CA GLY A 381 -1.43 20.33 4.17
C GLY A 381 -2.53 19.69 3.32
N GLU A 382 -3.64 20.40 3.08
CA GLU A 382 -4.65 19.97 2.13
C GLU A 382 -4.15 20.17 0.71
N GLU A 383 -4.56 19.23 -0.13
CA GLU A 383 -4.13 19.11 -1.52
C GLU A 383 -5.15 19.81 -2.43
N GLU A 384 -4.68 20.73 -3.26
CA GLU A 384 -5.48 21.46 -4.23
C GLU A 384 -4.97 21.20 -5.65
N GLY A 385 -5.88 20.79 -6.55
CA GLY A 385 -5.57 20.61 -7.95
C GLY A 385 -5.50 21.95 -8.68
N TRP A 386 -4.29 22.39 -9.02
CA TRP A 386 -4.05 23.63 -9.75
C TRP A 386 -4.18 23.41 -11.27
N GLN A 387 -4.96 24.28 -11.91
CA GLN A 387 -5.25 24.25 -13.35
C GLN A 387 -4.94 25.61 -13.99
N ILE A 388 -4.28 25.57 -15.15
CA ILE A 388 -3.91 26.73 -15.95
C ILE A 388 -4.98 26.95 -17.02
N LEU A 389 -5.73 28.06 -16.90
CA LEU A 389 -6.85 28.37 -17.79
C LEU A 389 -6.40 28.56 -19.24
N ASP A 390 -5.31 29.31 -19.47
CA ASP A 390 -4.80 29.55 -20.82
C ASP A 390 -4.23 28.27 -21.46
N PRO A 391 -4.76 27.80 -22.60
CA PRO A 391 -4.32 26.56 -23.22
C PRO A 391 -2.85 26.56 -23.68
N THR A 392 -2.34 27.71 -24.11
CA THR A 392 -0.97 27.84 -24.62
C THR A 392 0.04 27.72 -23.48
N ILE A 393 -0.23 28.43 -22.38
CA ILE A 393 0.64 28.35 -21.19
C ILE A 393 0.52 26.99 -20.52
N ARG A 394 -0.69 26.42 -20.46
CA ARG A 394 -0.90 25.07 -19.94
C ARG A 394 -0.04 24.05 -20.67
N GLU A 395 0.00 24.10 -22.00
CA GLU A 395 0.84 23.18 -22.80
C GLU A 395 2.34 23.39 -22.52
N LEU A 396 2.81 24.64 -22.47
CA LEU A 396 4.21 24.97 -22.16
C LEU A 396 4.61 24.53 -20.75
N PHE A 397 3.73 24.77 -19.78
CA PHE A 397 3.93 24.36 -18.40
C PHE A 397 3.96 22.84 -18.27
N ARG A 398 2.98 22.12 -18.85
CA ARG A 398 2.96 20.64 -18.85
C ARG A 398 4.24 20.06 -19.42
N ARG A 399 4.72 20.56 -20.57
CA ARG A 399 5.99 20.08 -21.14
C ARG A 399 7.19 20.34 -20.22
N THR A 400 7.24 21.51 -19.59
CA THR A 400 8.30 21.88 -18.65
C THR A 400 8.29 20.97 -17.43
N ARG A 401 7.10 20.76 -16.86
CA ARG A 401 6.85 19.82 -15.77
C ARG A 401 7.28 18.41 -16.14
N ASP A 402 6.83 17.88 -17.28
CA ASP A 402 7.14 16.51 -17.70
C ASP A 402 8.65 16.32 -17.91
N THR A 403 9.32 17.33 -18.46
CA THR A 403 10.78 17.33 -18.62
C THR A 403 11.49 17.40 -17.27
N ALA A 404 11.04 18.26 -16.35
CA ALA A 404 11.59 18.33 -14.99
C ALA A 404 11.41 16.99 -14.26
N MET A 405 10.22 16.38 -14.31
CA MET A 405 9.89 15.12 -13.64
C MET A 405 10.61 13.89 -14.21
N THR A 406 11.12 13.98 -15.44
CA THR A 406 11.91 12.92 -16.08
C THR A 406 13.41 13.13 -15.93
N THR A 407 13.89 14.37 -15.90
CA THR A 407 15.34 14.68 -15.91
C THR A 407 15.90 15.20 -14.59
N GLY A 408 15.06 15.68 -13.68
CA GLY A 408 15.49 16.36 -12.46
C GLY A 408 16.12 17.74 -12.70
N ASN A 409 15.89 18.36 -13.87
CA ASN A 409 16.52 19.63 -14.22
C ASN A 409 16.06 20.76 -13.28
N SER A 410 16.97 21.21 -12.40
CA SER A 410 16.68 22.21 -11.37
C SER A 410 16.28 23.57 -11.92
N HIS A 411 16.76 23.96 -13.10
CA HIS A 411 16.33 25.20 -13.74
C HIS A 411 14.86 25.13 -14.18
N LEU A 412 14.41 24.02 -14.76
CA LEU A 412 13.01 23.86 -15.13
C LEU A 412 12.10 23.87 -13.91
N VAL A 413 12.53 23.25 -12.81
CA VAL A 413 11.81 23.29 -11.52
C VAL A 413 11.68 24.72 -11.00
N ALA A 414 12.77 25.51 -11.04
CA ALA A 414 12.74 26.91 -10.63
C ALA A 414 11.81 27.76 -11.49
N ILE A 415 11.76 27.50 -12.80
CA ILE A 415 10.83 28.18 -13.72
C ILE A 415 9.38 27.85 -13.37
N MET A 416 9.08 26.58 -13.11
CA MET A 416 7.74 26.15 -12.68
C MET A 416 7.35 26.82 -11.36
N ALA A 417 8.22 26.76 -10.35
CA ALA A 417 7.98 27.35 -9.04
C ALA A 417 7.76 28.87 -9.14
N HIS A 418 8.60 29.56 -9.92
CA HIS A 418 8.44 30.98 -10.20
C HIS A 418 7.07 31.30 -10.82
N TYR A 419 6.64 30.52 -11.81
CA TYR A 419 5.34 30.71 -12.45
C TYR A 419 4.18 30.49 -11.47
N MET A 420 4.19 29.38 -10.71
CA MET A 420 3.17 29.07 -9.70
C MET A 420 3.06 30.17 -8.64
N CYS A 421 4.19 30.58 -8.06
CA CYS A 421 4.24 31.65 -7.07
C CYS A 421 3.64 32.94 -7.62
N HIS A 422 3.91 33.22 -8.90
CA HIS A 422 3.44 34.43 -9.55
C HIS A 422 1.93 34.42 -9.83
N THR A 423 1.39 33.33 -10.37
CA THR A 423 -0.05 33.19 -10.63
C THR A 423 -0.86 33.22 -9.33
N HIS A 424 -0.39 32.52 -8.29
CA HIS A 424 -1.06 32.56 -7.00
C HIS A 424 -1.05 33.96 -6.37
N TYR A 425 0.06 34.70 -6.49
CA TYR A 425 0.13 36.06 -5.95
C TYR A 425 -0.81 37.06 -6.64
N ASN A 426 -1.08 36.88 -7.94
CA ASN A 426 -1.90 37.82 -8.71
C ASN A 426 -3.39 37.48 -8.74
N ASP A 427 -3.73 36.19 -8.78
CA ASP A 427 -5.11 35.76 -9.02
C ASP A 427 -5.90 35.61 -7.71
N TRP A 428 -5.23 35.47 -6.57
CA TRP A 428 -5.84 35.18 -5.26
C TRP A 428 -5.48 36.25 -4.23
N TYR A 429 -6.12 37.41 -4.33
CA TYR A 429 -5.82 38.56 -3.46
C TYR A 429 -6.42 38.49 -2.05
N ASP A 430 -7.26 37.49 -1.71
CA ASP A 430 -7.99 37.49 -0.43
C ASP A 430 -8.01 36.17 0.37
N GLU A 431 -7.47 35.04 -0.13
CA GLU A 431 -7.47 33.76 0.62
C GLU A 431 -6.07 33.12 0.60
N GLU A 432 -5.29 33.32 1.69
CA GLU A 432 -3.88 32.92 1.88
C GLU A 432 -3.64 31.39 1.98
N GLU A 433 -4.32 30.56 1.20
CA GLU A 433 -4.21 29.11 1.39
C GLU A 433 -2.83 28.58 0.93
N VAL A 434 -2.33 29.01 -0.23
CA VAL A 434 -1.05 28.54 -0.80
C VAL A 434 0.00 29.67 -0.83
N SER A 435 0.98 29.63 0.09
CA SER A 435 2.07 30.61 0.11
C SER A 435 3.21 30.27 -0.86
N PRO A 436 3.98 31.25 -1.38
CA PRO A 436 5.20 30.99 -2.16
C PRO A 436 6.21 30.07 -1.46
N THR A 437 6.30 30.18 -0.13
CA THR A 437 7.15 29.32 0.69
C THR A 437 6.67 27.86 0.69
N CYS A 438 5.36 27.61 0.61
CA CYS A 438 4.81 26.25 0.48
C CYS A 438 5.21 25.63 -0.86
N ILE A 439 5.04 26.39 -1.95
CA ILE A 439 5.40 25.98 -3.31
C ILE A 439 6.90 25.63 -3.38
N GLU A 440 7.76 26.50 -2.86
CA GLU A 440 9.20 26.28 -2.80
C GLU A 440 9.57 25.01 -2.01
N LYS A 441 9.04 24.85 -0.79
CA LYS A 441 9.32 23.68 0.04
C LYS A 441 8.85 22.38 -0.61
N GLN A 442 7.67 22.41 -1.21
CA GLN A 442 7.11 21.26 -1.92
C GLN A 442 8.02 20.85 -3.08
N LEU A 443 8.33 21.77 -4.00
CA LEU A 443 9.18 21.49 -5.17
C LEU A 443 10.61 21.12 -4.76
N SER A 444 11.18 21.77 -3.74
CA SER A 444 12.49 21.42 -3.19
C SER A 444 12.52 19.96 -2.73
N ARG A 445 11.49 19.53 -2.02
CA ARG A 445 11.35 18.16 -1.52
C ARG A 445 11.13 17.14 -2.65
N GLU A 446 10.25 17.46 -3.59
CA GLU A 446 9.94 16.61 -4.73
C GLU A 446 11.18 16.37 -5.61
N PHE A 447 11.93 17.42 -5.91
CA PHE A 447 13.06 17.33 -6.83
C PHE A 447 14.42 17.14 -6.14
N GLY A 448 14.47 17.23 -4.80
CA GLY A 448 15.71 17.13 -4.03
C GLY A 448 16.66 18.31 -4.26
N ILE A 449 16.11 19.53 -4.36
CA ILE A 449 16.86 20.76 -4.69
C ILE A 449 16.92 21.67 -3.46
N GLU A 450 18.07 21.68 -2.78
CA GLU A 450 18.25 22.44 -1.53
C GLU A 450 18.26 23.97 -1.73
N ASN A 451 18.72 24.46 -2.90
CA ASN A 451 18.89 25.88 -3.20
C ASN A 451 17.81 26.40 -4.18
N LEU A 452 16.60 25.84 -4.12
CA LEU A 452 15.53 26.22 -5.05
C LEU A 452 15.14 27.70 -4.90
N ASP A 453 15.20 28.26 -3.70
CA ASP A 453 14.91 29.66 -3.41
C ASP A 453 15.82 30.62 -4.20
N GLU A 454 17.12 30.31 -4.28
CA GLU A 454 18.10 31.10 -5.02
C GLU A 454 17.84 31.03 -6.53
N LEU A 455 17.47 29.84 -7.03
CA LEU A 455 17.11 29.66 -8.43
C LEU A 455 15.82 30.42 -8.79
N ILE A 456 14.81 30.42 -7.91
CA ILE A 456 13.59 31.22 -8.07
C ILE A 456 13.94 32.72 -8.11
N LYS A 457 14.77 33.20 -7.18
CA LYS A 457 15.25 34.59 -7.16
C LYS A 457 16.00 34.96 -8.44
N ASN A 458 16.76 34.04 -9.01
CA ASN A 458 17.42 34.25 -10.31
C ASN A 458 16.40 34.43 -11.44
N CYS A 459 15.32 33.63 -11.47
CA CYS A 459 14.22 33.82 -12.42
C CYS A 459 13.56 35.20 -12.24
N GLN A 460 13.32 35.65 -11.00
CA GLN A 460 12.77 36.98 -10.70
C GLN A 460 13.68 38.11 -11.19
N ARG A 461 15.01 37.99 -11.00
CA ARG A 461 15.97 38.99 -11.50
C ARG A 461 15.98 39.06 -13.02
N LEU A 462 15.97 37.91 -13.69
CA LEU A 462 15.90 37.86 -15.16
C LEU A 462 14.60 38.51 -15.68
N GLN A 463 13.48 38.32 -14.98
CA GLN A 463 12.23 38.99 -15.29
C GLN A 463 12.34 40.51 -15.14
N ALA A 464 12.94 40.99 -14.06
CA ALA A 464 13.07 42.41 -13.78
C ALA A 464 13.97 43.14 -14.80
N MET A 465 14.92 42.43 -15.42
CA MET A 465 15.80 42.99 -16.46
C MET A 465 15.12 43.16 -17.82
N ASP A 466 14.01 42.47 -18.09
CA ASP A 466 13.29 42.53 -19.36
C ASP A 466 12.25 43.67 -19.38
N ALA A 467 12.77 44.90 -19.23
CA ALA A 467 12.04 46.14 -18.97
C ALA A 467 10.80 46.48 -19.85
N PRO A 468 10.65 46.02 -21.11
CA PRO A 468 9.42 46.28 -21.88
C PRO A 468 8.26 45.35 -21.52
N ARG A 469 8.51 44.24 -20.81
CA ARG A 469 7.55 43.14 -20.58
C ARG A 469 7.28 42.90 -19.10
N TYR A 470 6.97 43.96 -18.35
CA TYR A 470 6.53 43.88 -16.94
C TYR A 470 5.31 42.99 -16.71
N ARG A 471 4.63 42.50 -17.77
CA ARG A 471 3.62 41.45 -17.63
C ARG A 471 4.33 40.11 -17.42
N PRO A 472 4.28 39.54 -16.22
CA PRO A 472 5.04 38.34 -15.86
C PRO A 472 4.69 37.14 -16.74
N TYR A 473 3.47 37.15 -17.26
CA TYR A 473 2.98 36.23 -18.27
C TYR A 473 3.86 36.15 -19.52
N ALA A 474 4.26 37.30 -20.09
CA ALA A 474 5.06 37.35 -21.31
C ALA A 474 6.49 36.84 -21.06
N PHE A 475 7.06 37.17 -19.89
CA PHE A 475 8.37 36.69 -19.49
C PHE A 475 8.36 35.18 -19.26
N VAL A 476 7.40 34.64 -18.52
CA VAL A 476 7.31 33.20 -18.26
C VAL A 476 7.04 32.43 -19.55
N GLN A 477 6.15 32.92 -20.41
CA GLN A 477 5.91 32.32 -21.72
C GLN A 477 7.20 32.25 -22.54
N GLU A 478 7.99 33.33 -22.57
CA GLU A 478 9.26 33.37 -23.27
C GLU A 478 10.31 32.44 -22.64
N LEU A 479 10.38 32.40 -21.31
CA LEU A 479 11.33 31.56 -20.58
C LEU A 479 11.04 30.07 -20.82
N LEU A 480 9.77 29.66 -20.70
CA LEU A 480 9.28 28.32 -21.03
C LEU A 480 9.50 27.98 -22.51
N SER A 481 9.37 28.95 -23.40
CA SER A 481 9.62 28.76 -24.84
C SER A 481 11.11 28.61 -25.15
N ARG A 482 11.97 29.46 -24.58
CA ARG A 482 13.42 29.47 -24.83
C ARG A 482 14.08 28.18 -24.36
N THR A 483 13.74 27.67 -23.18
CA THR A 483 14.25 26.37 -22.70
C THR A 483 13.89 25.24 -23.66
N PHE A 484 12.69 25.28 -24.24
CA PHE A 484 12.23 24.27 -25.19
C PHE A 484 12.96 24.33 -26.55
N PHE A 485 13.19 25.54 -27.09
CA PHE A 485 13.85 25.68 -28.39
C PHE A 485 15.37 25.52 -28.31
N ALA A 486 15.98 25.72 -27.14
CA ALA A 486 17.42 25.49 -26.92
C ALA A 486 17.81 24.00 -26.98
N ASP A 487 16.89 23.08 -26.62
CA ASP A 487 17.20 21.64 -26.61
C ASP A 487 17.30 21.04 -28.03
N LYS A 488 16.70 21.70 -29.03
CA LYS A 488 16.87 21.33 -30.44
C LYS A 488 18.13 21.92 -31.09
N SER A 489 18.88 22.79 -30.40
CA SER A 489 19.98 23.56 -31.00
C SER A 489 21.39 23.14 -30.55
N LEU A 490 21.56 22.04 -29.81
CA LEU A 490 22.88 21.44 -29.54
C LEU A 490 23.61 20.88 -30.79
N HIS A 491 23.14 21.20 -32.00
CA HIS A 491 23.87 21.04 -33.27
C HIS A 491 24.00 22.33 -34.11
N ARG A 492 24.01 23.53 -33.51
CA ARG A 492 24.57 24.71 -34.19
C ARG A 492 25.43 25.59 -33.26
N PRO A 493 26.73 25.76 -33.56
CA PRO A 493 27.54 26.80 -32.94
C PRO A 493 27.38 28.12 -33.70
N LEU A 494 26.86 29.15 -33.03
CA LEU A 494 26.96 30.57 -33.42
C LEU A 494 26.89 31.33 -32.08
N LEU A 495 27.93 31.93 -31.48
CA LEU A 495 29.04 32.76 -31.95
C LEU A 495 28.66 33.83 -32.98
N GLN A 496 28.79 35.08 -32.49
CA GLN A 496 28.86 36.38 -33.16
C GLN A 496 27.52 37.02 -33.58
N VAL A 497 26.98 37.89 -32.71
CA VAL A 497 27.13 39.37 -32.84
C VAL A 497 27.36 39.95 -31.45
#